data_AF-A0A9Q1N1W9-F1
#
_entry.id   AF-A0A9Q1N1W9-F1
#
_cell.length_a   1.000
_cell.length_b   1.000
_cell.length_c   1.000
_cell.angle_alpha   90.00
_cell.angle_beta   90.00
_cell.angle_gamma   90.00
#
_symmetry.space_group_name_H-M   'P 1'
#
loop_
_entity.id
_entity.type
_entity.pdbx_description
1 polymer ?
#
loop_
_entity_poly.entity_id
_entity_poly.type
_entity_poly.pdbx_seq_one_letter_code
_entity_poly.pdbx_strand_id
1 'polypeptide(L)' 'MKAGEESTKNVEREVKKVTKPPFRPAKDDTKPLLQDPILRSDPIETEEALLRLPPFPPICKPNNQTH' A
#
# COMPACT_ATOMS: atom_id res chain seq x y z
N MET A 1 -1.78 -7.46 72.51
CA MET A 1 -1.06 -6.44 71.71
C MET A 1 -1.82 -6.26 70.41
N LYS A 2 -2.11 -5.01 70.01
CA LYS A 2 -2.87 -4.59 68.82
C LYS A 2 -1.87 -4.06 67.79
N ALA A 3 -2.26 -4.08 66.52
CA ALA A 3 -1.61 -3.56 65.30
C ALA A 3 -0.73 -4.59 64.57
N GLY A 4 -0.81 -4.77 63.26
CA GLY A 4 -1.56 -4.04 62.24
C GLY A 4 -1.64 -4.87 60.96
N GLU A 5 -2.77 -4.75 60.27
CA GLU A 5 -2.99 -5.34 58.95
C GLU A 5 -2.24 -4.50 57.92
N GLU A 6 -1.18 -5.05 57.32
CA GLU A 6 -0.57 -4.46 56.12
C GLU A 6 -1.27 -5.00 54.87
N SER A 7 -2.25 -4.23 54.39
CA SER A 7 -2.74 -4.32 53.02
C SER A 7 -1.79 -3.58 52.08
N THR A 8 -0.88 -4.30 51.43
CA THR A 8 -0.09 -3.77 50.31
C THR A 8 -0.51 -4.41 49.00
N LYS A 9 -1.57 -3.80 48.46
CA LYS A 9 -2.00 -3.67 47.05
C LYS A 9 -1.15 -4.46 46.03
N ASN A 10 -1.74 -5.55 45.53
CA ASN A 10 -1.33 -6.21 44.30
C ASN A 10 -1.42 -5.19 43.14
N VAL A 11 -0.28 -4.69 42.67
CA VAL A 11 -0.22 -3.89 41.45
C VAL A 11 -0.31 -4.87 40.29
N GLU A 12 -1.54 -5.20 39.89
CA GLU A 12 -1.83 -5.70 38.54
C GLU A 12 -1.35 -4.64 37.55
N ARG A 13 -0.08 -4.77 37.15
CA ARG A 13 0.42 -4.16 35.93
C ARG A 13 -0.29 -4.89 34.81
N GLU A 14 -1.47 -4.39 34.43
CA GLU A 14 -2.06 -4.68 33.13
C GLU A 14 -1.03 -4.26 32.08
N VAL A 15 -0.17 -5.20 31.70
CA VAL A 15 0.53 -5.16 30.43
C VAL A 15 -0.57 -5.36 29.40
N LYS A 16 -1.27 -4.27 29.07
CA LYS A 16 -2.08 -4.17 27.87
C LYS A 16 -1.13 -4.54 26.75
N LYS A 17 -1.19 -5.79 26.31
CA LYS A 17 -0.35 -6.33 25.24
C LYS A 17 -0.60 -5.40 24.07
N VAL A 18 0.32 -4.48 23.81
CA VAL A 18 0.22 -3.53 22.71
C VAL A 18 0.43 -4.36 21.45
N THR A 19 -0.64 -4.99 20.99
CA THR A 19 -0.63 -5.75 19.74
C THR A 19 -0.40 -4.76 18.63
N LYS A 20 0.67 -4.96 17.86
CA LYS A 20 0.94 -4.14 16.69
C LYS A 20 -0.31 -4.15 15.81
N PRO A 21 -0.72 -2.99 15.26
CA PRO A 21 -1.82 -2.96 14.30
C PRO A 21 -1.47 -3.88 13.13
N PRO A 22 -2.48 -4.53 12.51
CA PRO A 22 -2.27 -5.34 11.33
C PRO A 22 -1.65 -4.49 10.22
N PHE A 23 -0.78 -5.12 9.42
CA PHE A 23 -0.20 -4.48 8.25
C PHE A 23 -1.32 -4.00 7.31
N ARG A 24 -1.26 -2.73 6.94
CA ARG A 24 -2.11 -2.16 5.90
C ARG A 24 -1.19 -1.70 4.77
N PRO A 25 -1.35 -2.24 3.55
CA PRO A 25 -0.68 -1.66 2.39
C PRO A 25 -0.95 -0.16 2.35
N ALA A 26 0.09 0.63 2.14
CA ALA A 26 -0.08 2.07 1.94
C ALA A 26 -1.06 2.24 0.77
N LYS A 27 -2.01 3.16 0.93
CA LYS A 27 -2.83 3.61 -0.18
C LYS A 27 -1.88 4.38 -1.09
N ASP A 28 -1.31 3.68 -2.05
CA ASP A 28 -0.38 4.26 -3.01
C ASP A 28 -1.21 5.08 -4.00
N ASP A 29 -1.54 6.29 -3.56
CA ASP A 29 -2.28 7.31 -4.31
C ASP A 29 -1.41 7.95 -5.42
N THR A 30 -0.23 7.39 -5.74
CA THR A 30 0.59 7.87 -6.86
C THR A 30 0.05 7.47 -8.24
N LYS A 31 -0.95 6.59 -8.31
CA LYS A 31 -1.59 6.23 -9.57
C LYS A 31 -2.47 7.39 -10.05
N PRO A 32 -2.24 7.94 -11.25
CA PRO A 32 -3.12 8.97 -11.79
C PRO A 32 -4.54 8.42 -11.95
N LEU A 33 -5.53 9.30 -11.83
CA LEU A 33 -6.92 8.93 -12.08
C LEU A 33 -7.06 8.39 -13.50
N LEU A 34 -7.79 7.29 -13.64
CA LEU A 34 -8.13 6.75 -14.96
C LEU A 34 -9.11 7.72 -15.62
N GLN A 35 -8.60 8.56 -16.51
CA GLN A 35 -9.38 9.51 -17.32
C GLN A 35 -9.20 9.16 -18.80
N ASP A 36 -10.29 9.21 -19.56
CA ASP A 36 -10.27 9.03 -21.00
C ASP A 36 -9.54 10.23 -21.64
N PRO A 37 -8.49 10.01 -22.46
CA PRO A 37 -7.77 11.09 -23.10
C PRO A 37 -8.65 12.05 -23.91
N ILE A 38 -9.77 11.58 -24.48
CA ILE A 38 -10.70 12.40 -25.28
C ILE A 38 -11.44 13.43 -24.41
N LEU A 39 -11.52 13.20 -23.10
CA LEU A 39 -12.21 14.09 -22.16
C LEU A 39 -11.27 15.16 -21.57
N ARG A 40 -10.02 15.27 -22.06
CA ARG A 40 -9.10 16.33 -21.64
C ARG A 40 -9.52 17.68 -22.22
N SER A 41 -9.28 18.74 -21.47
CA SER A 41 -9.65 20.10 -21.86
C SER A 41 -8.73 20.71 -22.92
N ASP A 42 -7.47 20.27 -22.98
CA ASP A 42 -6.50 20.75 -23.96
C ASP A 42 -6.48 19.82 -25.19
N PRO A 43 -6.72 20.35 -26.40
CA PRO A 43 -6.57 19.58 -27.64
C PRO A 43 -5.18 18.95 -27.82
N ILE A 44 -4.12 19.64 -27.42
CA ILE A 44 -2.73 19.19 -27.63
C ILE A 44 -2.45 17.94 -26.78
N GLU A 45 -2.83 17.96 -25.50
CA GLU A 45 -2.67 16.80 -24.61
C GLU A 45 -3.48 15.58 -25.05
N THR A 46 -4.60 15.83 -25.74
CA THR A 46 -5.46 14.76 -26.28
C THR A 46 -4.79 14.07 -27.46
N GLU A 47 -4.22 14.84 -28.39
CA GLU A 47 -3.54 14.31 -29.59
C GLU A 47 -2.33 13.43 -29.24
N GLU A 48 -1.49 13.83 -28.29
CA GLU A 48 -0.32 13.05 -27.87
C GLU A 48 -0.70 11.67 -27.32
N ALA A 49 -1.84 11.56 -26.64
CA ALA A 49 -2.34 10.31 -26.07
C ALA A 49 -2.97 9.38 -27.12
N LEU A 50 -3.61 9.93 -28.15
CA LEU A 50 -4.14 9.14 -29.28
C LEU A 50 -3.01 8.55 -30.13
N LEU A 51 -1.90 9.27 -30.29
CA LEU A 51 -0.73 8.81 -31.03
C LEU A 51 0.11 7.80 -30.24
N ARG A 52 -0.07 7.71 -28.92
CA ARG A 52 0.67 6.77 -28.08
C ARG A 52 0.09 5.36 -28.20
N LEU A 53 0.66 4.60 -29.12
CA LEU A 53 0.34 3.18 -29.29
C LEU A 53 0.48 2.42 -27.96
N PRO A 54 -0.43 1.47 -27.66
CA PRO A 54 -0.27 0.61 -26.49
C PRO A 54 1.08 -0.11 -26.57
N PRO A 55 1.74 -0.37 -25.42
CA PRO A 55 3.00 -1.08 -25.41
C PRO A 55 2.84 -2.42 -26.13
N PHE A 56 3.73 -2.68 -27.09
CA PHE A 56 3.74 -3.95 -27.79
C PHE A 56 3.91 -5.09 -26.78
N PRO A 57 3.20 -6.21 -26.96
CA PRO A 57 3.41 -7.37 -26.12
C PRO A 57 4.90 -7.74 -26.14
N PRO A 58 5.49 -8.12 -24.99
CA PRO A 58 6.89 -8.50 -24.95
C PRO A 58 7.12 -9.62 -25.96
N ILE A 59 8.06 -9.42 -26.89
CA ILE A 59 8.53 -10.48 -27.79
C ILE A 59 9.05 -11.59 -26.88
N CYS A 60 8.36 -12.75 -26.87
CA CYS A 60 8.87 -13.95 -26.24
C CYS A 60 10.24 -14.24 -26.87
N LYS A 61 11.31 -13.88 -26.16
CA LYS A 61 12.67 -14.21 -26.60
C LYS A 61 12.75 -15.73 -26.66
N PRO A 62 13.08 -16.35 -27.81
CA PRO A 62 13.28 -17.79 -27.84
C PRO A 62 14.44 -18.12 -26.90
N ASN A 63 14.20 -19.06 -25.99
CA ASN A 63 15.22 -19.64 -25.13
C ASN A 63 16.14 -20.50 -26.01
N ASN A 64 17.25 -19.92 -26.48
CA ASN A 64 18.33 -20.72 -27.06
C ASN A 64 19.05 -21.44 -25.91
N GLN A 65 18.42 -22.50 -25.38
CA GLN A 65 19.08 -23.43 -24.48
C GLN A 65 19.76 -24.48 -25.36
N THR A 66 21.06 -24.27 -25.62
CA THR A 66 21.96 -25.27 -26.20
C THR A 66 22.08 -26.46 -25.24
N HIS A 67 21.75 -27.65 -25.75
CA HIS A 67 22.06 -28.94 -25.12
C HIS A 67 23.52 -29.32 -25.32
#